data_AF-A0A5B0SN57-F1
#
_entry.id   AF-A0A5B0SN57-F1
#
_cell.length_a   1.000
_cell.length_b   1.000
_cell.length_c   1.000
_cell.angle_alpha   90.00
_cell.angle_beta   90.00
_cell.angle_gamma   90.00
#
_symmetry.space_group_name_H-M   'P 1'
#
loop_
_entity.id
_entity.type
_entity.pdbx_description
1 polymer ?
#
loop_
_entity_poly.entity_id
_entity_poly.type
_entity_poly.pdbx_seq_one_letter_code
_entity_poly.pdbx_strand_id
1 'polypeptide(L)'
;MNANKQQKQNKNLANRWRRKREDNSAATVTDQPAPSGIHVIKARVKPIDLFPKITAKLMARKVRKPCSQKIIARNPTHAKSAAALAYVQKYFKQLNRGYTKIHNKTTSQVIAMVQYLPINSMSASQFDNLNFLTTFLHLCKEFIYPVGSKTRKCGGIMWAIGWRKAYEGLEILGQYRNKQAIKKNLACNEALMEDSARAGEVLWNFFHGFGNVAIEKNKAHMDRFGIPLFADENVPKKAEDQSPYGFASNLAYSSNGFYNHQPKDNGNESELCLAFAMVLPNSKKTGEFAPKGYKVHNGQFIFCDIQIASNFPPDSVCLIIF
;
A
#
# COMPACT_ATOMS: atom_id res chain seq x y z
N MET A 1 49.03 8.02 -7.20
CA MET A 1 48.23 8.43 -6.01
C MET A 1 48.59 7.53 -4.85
N ASN A 2 48.82 8.07 -3.65
CA ASN A 2 49.13 7.29 -2.45
C ASN A 2 47.88 6.55 -1.95
N ALA A 3 47.94 5.23 -1.77
CA ALA A 3 46.80 4.36 -1.45
C ALA A 3 46.01 4.83 -0.21
N ASN A 4 46.71 5.39 0.79
CA ASN A 4 46.10 5.94 2.01
C ASN A 4 45.23 7.18 1.74
N LYS A 5 45.60 8.02 0.77
CA LYS A 5 44.78 9.19 0.38
C LYS A 5 43.50 8.74 -0.33
N GLN A 6 43.59 7.71 -1.18
CA GLN A 6 42.43 7.16 -1.90
C GLN A 6 41.45 6.47 -0.95
N GLN A 7 41.93 5.71 0.03
CA GLN A 7 41.08 5.07 1.04
C GLN A 7 40.33 6.10 1.89
N LYS A 8 41.01 7.18 2.32
CA LYS A 8 40.38 8.28 3.06
C LYS A 8 39.29 8.98 2.23
N GLN A 9 39.56 9.24 0.95
CA GLN A 9 38.58 9.84 0.04
C GLN A 9 37.34 8.94 -0.14
N ASN A 10 37.53 7.64 -0.34
CA ASN A 10 36.44 6.68 -0.48
C ASN A 10 35.56 6.61 0.78
N LYS A 11 36.18 6.62 1.97
CA LYS A 11 35.46 6.64 3.26
C LYS A 11 34.63 7.92 3.40
N ASN A 12 35.20 9.08 3.07
CA ASN A 12 34.49 10.36 3.13
C ASN A 12 33.30 10.40 2.17
N LEU A 13 33.49 9.90 0.95
CA LEU A 13 32.42 9.81 -0.05
C LEU A 13 31.30 8.89 0.46
N ALA A 14 31.63 7.70 0.97
CA ALA A 14 30.66 6.76 1.53
C ALA A 14 29.85 7.37 2.67
N ASN A 15 30.51 8.13 3.56
CA ASN A 15 29.87 8.84 4.66
C ASN A 15 28.94 9.95 4.16
N ARG A 16 29.34 10.73 3.16
CA ARG A 16 28.50 11.77 2.54
C ARG A 16 27.23 11.17 1.94
N TRP A 17 27.35 10.07 1.20
CA TRP A 17 26.20 9.37 0.63
C TRP A 17 25.31 8.74 1.71
N ARG A 18 25.89 8.30 2.82
CA ARG A 18 25.12 7.79 3.96
C ARG A 18 24.27 8.90 4.59
N ARG A 19 24.87 10.04 4.94
CA ARG A 19 24.15 11.20 5.50
C ARG A 19 23.04 11.64 4.58
N LYS A 20 23.32 11.83 3.28
CA LYS A 20 22.29 12.20 2.29
C LYS A 20 21.08 11.25 2.29
N ARG A 21 21.29 9.93 2.46
CA ARG A 21 20.17 8.96 2.54
C ARG A 21 19.40 9.08 3.84
N GLU A 22 20.09 9.28 4.95
CA GLU A 22 19.49 9.45 6.28
C GLU A 22 18.69 10.76 6.32
N ASP A 23 19.26 11.87 5.83
CA ASP A 23 18.61 13.17 5.71
C ASP A 23 17.37 13.09 4.81
N ASN A 24 17.48 12.44 3.64
CA ASN A 24 16.33 12.23 2.76
C ASN A 24 15.23 11.40 3.45
N SER A 25 15.60 10.32 4.16
CA SER A 25 14.64 9.50 4.89
C SER A 25 13.94 10.29 5.98
N ALA A 26 14.69 11.08 6.76
CA ALA A 26 14.17 11.93 7.82
C ALA A 26 13.22 13.00 7.27
N ALA A 27 13.57 13.59 6.12
CA ALA A 27 12.75 14.61 5.50
C ALA A 27 11.48 14.07 4.85
N THR A 28 11.44 12.82 4.39
CA THR A 28 10.31 12.33 3.56
C THR A 28 9.50 11.21 4.17
N VAL A 29 10.08 10.34 5.02
CA VAL A 29 9.39 9.13 5.51
C VAL A 29 9.39 9.01 7.03
N THR A 30 10.56 9.03 7.66
CA THR A 30 10.68 8.93 9.11
C THR A 30 12.02 9.45 9.59
N ASP A 31 11.98 10.24 10.66
CA ASP A 31 13.12 10.73 11.44
C ASP A 31 13.40 9.85 12.68
N GLN A 32 12.55 8.85 12.94
CA GLN A 32 12.72 7.92 14.04
C GLN A 32 13.94 7.02 13.82
N PRO A 33 14.65 6.64 14.90
CA PRO A 33 15.75 5.71 14.81
C PRO A 33 15.24 4.37 14.28
N ALA A 34 15.97 3.79 13.32
CA ALA A 34 15.63 2.47 12.84
C ALA A 34 15.84 1.42 13.94
N PRO A 35 15.02 0.36 13.99
CA PRO A 35 15.24 -0.75 14.91
C PRO A 35 16.58 -1.43 14.61
N SER A 36 17.12 -2.12 15.62
CA SER A 36 18.35 -2.92 15.47
C SER A 36 18.20 -3.94 14.34
N GLY A 37 19.25 -4.11 13.53
CA GLY A 37 19.23 -5.07 12.41
C GLY A 37 18.60 -4.53 11.12
N ILE A 38 18.56 -3.21 10.92
CA ILE A 38 18.13 -2.60 9.66
C ILE A 38 18.90 -3.13 8.43
N HIS A 39 18.15 -3.48 7.39
CA HIS A 39 18.68 -3.75 6.07
C HIS A 39 18.55 -2.51 5.17
N VAL A 40 19.67 -2.04 4.60
CA VAL A 40 19.66 -0.94 3.64
C VAL A 40 19.94 -1.48 2.24
N ILE A 41 19.00 -1.26 1.31
CA ILE A 41 19.14 -1.65 -0.09
C ILE A 41 19.30 -0.39 -0.94
N LYS A 42 20.29 -0.40 -1.84
CA LYS A 42 20.48 0.63 -2.87
C LYS A 42 20.12 0.03 -4.22
N ALA A 43 18.95 0.35 -4.75
CA ALA A 43 18.45 -0.21 -6.00
C ALA A 43 18.55 0.79 -7.14
N ARG A 44 18.86 0.29 -8.34
CA ARG A 44 18.76 1.09 -9.57
C ARG A 44 17.38 0.82 -10.19
N VAL A 45 16.61 1.88 -10.39
CA VAL A 45 15.30 1.79 -11.05
C VAL A 45 15.51 1.51 -12.53
N LYS A 46 14.96 0.39 -13.00
CA LYS A 46 14.96 -0.06 -14.39
C LYS A 46 13.60 -0.69 -14.68
N PRO A 47 12.81 -0.16 -15.63
CA PRO A 47 11.52 -0.73 -15.97
C PRO A 47 11.60 -2.22 -16.31
N ILE A 48 10.82 -3.06 -15.63
CA ILE A 48 10.70 -4.50 -15.93
C ILE A 48 9.25 -4.84 -16.18
N ASP A 49 8.97 -5.34 -17.38
CA ASP A 49 7.65 -5.87 -17.76
C ASP A 49 7.63 -7.39 -17.58
N LEU A 50 6.88 -7.87 -16.59
CA LEU A 50 6.70 -9.31 -16.34
C LEU A 50 5.83 -10.00 -17.40
N PHE A 51 5.10 -9.24 -18.22
CA PHE A 51 4.19 -9.76 -19.24
C PHE A 51 4.37 -9.07 -20.60
N PRO A 52 5.58 -9.11 -21.20
CA PRO A 52 5.91 -8.33 -22.40
C PRO A 52 5.02 -8.64 -23.61
N LYS A 53 4.59 -9.91 -23.75
CA LYS A 53 3.66 -10.33 -24.80
C LYS A 53 2.24 -9.78 -24.62
N ILE A 54 1.81 -9.47 -23.40
CA ILE A 54 0.52 -8.81 -23.13
C ILE A 54 0.64 -7.34 -23.50
N THR A 55 1.71 -6.69 -23.05
CA THR A 55 1.99 -5.28 -23.33
C THR A 55 2.14 -5.00 -24.81
N ALA A 56 2.90 -5.81 -25.55
CA ALA A 56 3.06 -5.65 -26.99
C ALA A 56 1.71 -5.73 -27.74
N LYS A 57 0.85 -6.68 -27.37
CA LYS A 57 -0.51 -6.80 -27.94
C LYS A 57 -1.39 -5.60 -27.61
N LEU A 58 -1.27 -5.06 -26.40
CA LEU A 58 -1.99 -3.84 -26.00
C LEU A 58 -1.54 -2.65 -26.86
N MET A 59 -0.23 -2.45 -27.01
CA MET A 59 0.32 -1.33 -27.79
C MET A 59 -0.07 -1.43 -29.27
N ALA A 60 0.03 -2.62 -29.88
CA ALA A 60 -0.41 -2.82 -31.27
C ALA A 60 -1.89 -2.48 -31.49
N ARG A 61 -2.76 -2.77 -30.51
CA ARG A 61 -4.19 -2.40 -30.58
C ARG A 61 -4.41 -0.89 -30.46
N LYS A 62 -3.63 -0.20 -29.64
CA LYS A 62 -3.70 1.26 -29.49
C LYS A 62 -3.31 1.98 -30.78
N VAL A 63 -2.29 1.49 -31.49
CA VAL A 63 -1.86 2.07 -32.77
C VAL A 63 -2.90 1.89 -33.87
N ARG A 64 -3.60 0.73 -33.91
CA ARG A 64 -4.54 0.39 -34.99
C ARG A 64 -5.92 1.04 -34.87
N LYS A 65 -6.27 1.67 -33.74
CA LYS A 65 -7.61 2.26 -33.54
C LYS A 65 -7.51 3.63 -32.86
N PRO A 66 -7.82 4.75 -33.56
CA PRO A 66 -8.25 5.96 -32.90
C PRO A 66 -9.72 5.75 -32.53
N CYS A 67 -10.00 5.14 -31.37
CA CYS A 67 -11.38 4.82 -31.02
C CYS A 67 -11.67 5.21 -29.56
N SER A 68 -12.85 5.82 -29.39
CA SER A 68 -13.50 6.19 -28.13
C SER A 68 -13.67 5.02 -27.14
N GLN A 69 -13.46 3.77 -27.57
CA GLN A 69 -13.51 2.58 -26.71
C GLN A 69 -12.19 2.38 -25.94
N LYS A 70 -12.30 2.28 -24.61
CA LYS A 70 -11.17 2.02 -23.71
C LYS A 70 -10.53 0.66 -24.02
N ILE A 71 -9.33 0.66 -24.60
CA ILE A 71 -8.54 -0.55 -24.89
C ILE A 71 -7.87 -1.04 -23.60
N ILE A 72 -8.18 -2.28 -23.21
CA ILE A 72 -7.74 -2.89 -21.94
C ILE A 72 -6.79 -4.06 -22.21
N ALA A 73 -5.78 -4.22 -21.35
CA ALA A 73 -4.90 -5.39 -21.36
C ALA A 73 -5.70 -6.65 -20.98
N ARG A 74 -5.53 -7.73 -21.74
CA ARG A 74 -6.10 -9.03 -21.32
C ARG A 74 -5.37 -9.55 -20.09
N ASN A 75 -6.05 -10.35 -19.27
CA ASN A 75 -5.43 -10.99 -18.11
C ASN A 75 -4.34 -12.00 -18.52
N PRO A 76 -3.30 -12.18 -17.70
CA PRO A 76 -2.36 -13.27 -17.88
C PRO A 76 -3.07 -14.61 -17.71
N THR A 77 -2.60 -15.63 -18.45
CA THR A 77 -3.05 -17.01 -18.25
C THR A 77 -2.32 -17.60 -17.04
N HIS A 78 -2.85 -18.67 -16.43
CA HIS A 78 -2.20 -19.33 -15.29
C HIS A 78 -0.73 -19.67 -15.57
N ALA A 79 -0.43 -20.25 -16.75
CA ALA A 79 0.94 -20.56 -17.15
C ALA A 79 1.86 -19.31 -17.24
N LYS A 80 1.32 -18.15 -17.66
CA LYS A 80 2.09 -16.89 -17.70
C LYS A 80 2.35 -16.35 -16.30
N SER A 81 1.36 -16.42 -15.42
CA SER A 81 1.52 -16.04 -14.01
C SER A 81 2.53 -16.96 -13.30
N ALA A 82 2.50 -18.27 -13.58
CA ALA A 82 3.48 -19.22 -13.04
C ALA A 82 4.90 -18.95 -13.55
N ALA A 83 5.08 -18.65 -14.84
CA ALA A 83 6.38 -18.28 -15.40
C ALA A 83 6.91 -16.96 -14.82
N ALA A 84 6.04 -15.96 -14.64
CA ALA A 84 6.40 -14.70 -14.00
C ALA A 84 6.81 -14.90 -12.53
N LEU A 85 6.07 -15.74 -11.80
CA LEU A 85 6.41 -16.12 -10.42
C LEU A 85 7.79 -16.79 -10.35
N ALA A 86 8.06 -17.77 -11.22
CA ALA A 86 9.35 -18.45 -11.27
C ALA A 86 10.51 -17.47 -11.59
N TYR A 87 10.27 -16.51 -12.50
CA TYR A 87 11.23 -15.45 -12.81
C TYR A 87 11.51 -14.57 -11.58
N VAL A 88 10.46 -14.12 -10.89
CA VAL A 88 10.59 -13.29 -9.67
C VAL A 88 11.33 -14.05 -8.57
N GLN A 89 10.98 -15.31 -8.32
CA GLN A 89 11.64 -16.13 -7.31
C GLN A 89 13.13 -16.34 -7.61
N LYS A 90 13.49 -16.49 -8.89
CA LYS A 90 14.88 -16.72 -9.31
C LYS A 90 15.75 -15.46 -9.29
N TYR A 91 15.20 -14.32 -9.72
CA TYR A 91 16.01 -13.13 -10.01
C TYR A 91 15.80 -11.95 -9.07
N PHE A 92 14.72 -11.93 -8.28
CA PHE A 92 14.42 -10.80 -7.41
C PHE A 92 14.92 -11.07 -6.00
N LYS A 93 15.36 -10.01 -5.33
CA LYS A 93 15.68 -10.09 -3.90
C LYS A 93 14.39 -10.27 -3.10
N GLN A 94 14.33 -11.37 -2.37
CA GLN A 94 13.19 -11.75 -1.53
C GLN A 94 13.33 -11.11 -0.15
N LEU A 95 12.33 -10.32 0.25
CA LEU A 95 12.15 -9.85 1.62
C LEU A 95 11.11 -10.73 2.30
N ASN A 96 11.33 -11.05 3.57
CA ASN A 96 10.42 -11.90 4.35
C ASN A 96 10.49 -11.64 5.86
N ARG A 97 11.36 -10.74 6.34
CA ARG A 97 11.53 -10.43 7.77
C ARG A 97 12.28 -9.12 7.98
N GLY A 98 12.26 -8.65 9.22
CA GLY A 98 13.04 -7.51 9.69
C GLY A 98 12.56 -6.17 9.13
N TYR A 99 13.47 -5.21 9.12
CA TYR A 99 13.20 -3.83 8.72
C TYR A 99 14.12 -3.44 7.57
N THR A 100 13.56 -3.01 6.44
CA THR A 100 14.31 -2.72 5.21
C THR A 100 14.00 -1.32 4.69
N LYS A 101 15.03 -0.49 4.51
CA LYS A 101 14.95 0.77 3.74
C LYS A 101 15.53 0.57 2.35
N ILE A 102 14.74 0.90 1.33
CA ILE A 102 15.12 0.77 -0.07
C ILE A 102 15.30 2.17 -0.63
N HIS A 103 16.50 2.48 -1.10
CA HIS A 103 16.84 3.77 -1.68
C HIS A 103 17.18 3.67 -3.15
N ASN A 104 16.86 4.72 -3.90
CA ASN A 104 17.36 4.92 -5.24
C ASN A 104 18.88 5.12 -5.19
N LYS A 105 19.61 4.26 -5.91
CA LYS A 105 21.08 4.28 -5.97
C LYS A 105 21.66 5.59 -6.51
N THR A 106 20.91 6.30 -7.35
CA THR A 106 21.33 7.56 -7.98
C THR A 106 20.92 8.77 -7.15
N THR A 107 19.63 8.88 -6.78
CA THR A 107 19.11 10.09 -6.11
C THR A 107 19.24 10.05 -4.59
N SER A 108 19.48 8.86 -4.00
CA SER A 108 19.44 8.61 -2.55
C SER A 108 18.06 8.80 -1.91
N GLN A 109 17.01 9.07 -2.69
CA GLN A 109 15.63 9.12 -2.20
C GLN A 109 15.15 7.74 -1.77
N VAL A 110 14.26 7.70 -0.78
CA VAL A 110 13.57 6.47 -0.39
C VAL A 110 12.63 6.06 -1.53
N ILE A 111 12.71 4.81 -1.96
CA ILE A 111 11.76 4.19 -2.88
C ILE A 111 10.67 3.47 -2.09
N ALA A 112 11.07 2.72 -1.06
CA ALA A 112 10.14 2.06 -0.18
C ALA A 112 10.78 1.74 1.17
N MET A 113 9.96 1.62 2.21
CA MET A 113 10.32 0.98 3.47
C MET A 113 9.42 -0.23 3.68
N VAL A 114 9.98 -1.31 4.22
CA VAL A 114 9.25 -2.56 4.54
C VAL A 114 9.60 -2.99 5.95
N GLN A 115 8.61 -3.22 6.80
CA GLN A 115 8.80 -3.76 8.15
C GLN A 115 7.92 -4.96 8.39
N TYR A 116 8.53 -6.03 8.90
CA TYR A 116 7.85 -7.22 9.39
C TYR A 116 7.80 -7.16 10.91
N LEU A 117 6.58 -7.07 11.45
CA LEU A 117 6.30 -7.11 12.89
C LEU A 117 6.02 -8.56 13.28
N PRO A 118 6.87 -9.22 14.07
CA PRO A 118 6.63 -10.59 14.50
C PRO A 118 5.43 -10.66 15.44
N ILE A 119 4.44 -11.50 15.11
CA ILE A 119 3.18 -11.61 15.85
C ILE A 119 3.43 -12.12 17.28
N ASN A 120 4.41 -13.02 17.46
CA ASN A 120 4.79 -13.52 18.77
C ASN A 120 5.40 -12.45 19.70
N SER A 121 5.81 -11.31 19.16
CA SER A 121 6.35 -10.17 19.92
C SER A 121 5.34 -9.04 20.11
N MET A 122 4.12 -9.16 19.56
CA MET A 122 3.07 -8.15 19.72
C MET A 122 2.48 -8.17 21.12
N SER A 123 2.14 -6.99 21.63
CA SER A 123 1.36 -6.90 22.86
C SER A 123 -0.09 -7.36 22.62
N ALA A 124 -0.79 -7.73 23.70
CA ALA A 124 -2.21 -8.07 23.63
C ALA A 124 -3.04 -6.95 22.98
N SER A 125 -2.77 -5.69 23.37
CA SER A 125 -3.44 -4.52 22.78
C SER A 125 -3.20 -4.38 21.27
N GLN A 126 -1.97 -4.62 20.79
CA GLN A 126 -1.69 -4.61 19.34
C GLN A 126 -2.44 -5.72 18.61
N PHE A 127 -2.49 -6.92 19.20
CA PHE A 127 -3.24 -8.04 18.65
C PHE A 127 -4.74 -7.73 18.57
N ASP A 128 -5.32 -7.19 19.64
CA ASP A 128 -6.73 -6.83 19.71
C ASP A 128 -7.09 -5.73 18.70
N ASN A 129 -6.20 -4.74 18.52
CA ASN A 129 -6.36 -3.70 17.52
C ASN A 129 -6.36 -4.25 16.09
N LEU A 130 -5.49 -5.22 15.78
CA LEU A 130 -5.49 -5.89 14.47
C LEU A 130 -6.74 -6.74 14.28
N ASN A 131 -7.15 -7.50 15.29
CA ASN A 131 -8.36 -8.31 15.23
C ASN A 131 -9.61 -7.44 15.03
N PHE A 132 -9.69 -6.33 15.75
CA PHE A 132 -10.72 -5.32 15.56
C PHE A 132 -10.72 -4.79 14.12
N LEU A 133 -9.58 -4.29 13.63
CA LEU A 133 -9.47 -3.71 12.29
C LEU A 133 -9.91 -4.70 11.21
N THR A 134 -9.46 -5.96 11.26
CA THR A 134 -9.79 -6.94 10.23
C THR A 134 -11.25 -7.36 10.26
N THR A 135 -11.84 -7.43 11.46
CA THR A 135 -13.26 -7.76 11.66
C THR A 135 -14.15 -6.61 11.19
N PHE A 136 -13.82 -5.38 11.57
CA PHE A 136 -14.47 -4.16 11.06
C PHE A 136 -14.50 -4.14 9.52
N LEU A 137 -13.33 -4.30 8.88
CA LEU A 137 -13.25 -4.35 7.41
C LEU A 137 -14.03 -5.53 6.81
N HIS A 138 -14.16 -6.64 7.52
CA HIS A 138 -14.97 -7.75 7.06
C HIS A 138 -16.46 -7.40 7.08
N LEU A 139 -16.94 -6.80 8.17
CA LEU A 139 -18.34 -6.38 8.34
C LEU A 139 -18.73 -5.28 7.35
N CYS A 140 -17.82 -4.34 7.03
CA CYS A 140 -18.09 -3.29 6.04
C CYS A 140 -18.52 -3.83 4.67
N LYS A 141 -18.15 -5.08 4.31
CA LYS A 141 -18.50 -5.70 3.03
C LYS A 141 -20.01 -5.83 2.80
N GLU A 142 -20.81 -5.86 3.87
CA GLU A 142 -22.27 -5.85 3.76
C GLU A 142 -22.79 -4.54 3.15
N PHE A 143 -22.11 -3.43 3.46
CA PHE A 143 -22.56 -2.07 3.16
C PHE A 143 -21.79 -1.39 2.03
N ILE A 144 -20.88 -2.09 1.35
CA ILE A 144 -20.10 -1.56 0.23
C ILE A 144 -20.09 -2.53 -0.96
N TYR A 145 -19.99 -1.98 -2.17
CA TYR A 145 -19.80 -2.80 -3.36
C TYR A 145 -18.33 -3.19 -3.53
N PRO A 146 -18.05 -4.40 -4.04
CA PRO A 146 -16.73 -4.72 -4.60
C PRO A 146 -16.34 -3.67 -5.65
N VAL A 147 -15.09 -3.21 -5.63
CA VAL A 147 -14.60 -2.22 -6.58
C VAL A 147 -14.56 -2.81 -7.98
N GLY A 148 -15.49 -2.36 -8.83
CA GLY A 148 -15.72 -2.85 -10.18
C GLY A 148 -14.74 -2.34 -11.23
N SER A 149 -13.42 -2.48 -11.04
CA SER A 149 -12.46 -2.13 -12.09
C SER A 149 -12.16 -3.34 -12.98
N LYS A 150 -12.96 -3.52 -14.05
CA LYS A 150 -12.69 -4.51 -15.11
C LYS A 150 -11.35 -4.28 -15.83
N THR A 151 -10.76 -3.10 -15.68
CA THR A 151 -9.59 -2.66 -16.46
C THR A 151 -8.24 -2.82 -15.77
N ARG A 152 -8.22 -2.99 -14.44
CA ARG A 152 -6.99 -3.01 -13.64
C ARG A 152 -6.78 -4.32 -12.87
N LYS A 153 -7.87 -5.04 -12.59
CA LYS A 153 -7.87 -6.29 -11.82
C LYS A 153 -7.70 -7.51 -12.71
N CYS A 154 -6.75 -8.37 -12.38
CA CYS A 154 -6.56 -9.66 -13.03
C CYS A 154 -7.28 -10.79 -12.30
N GLY A 155 -7.35 -10.73 -10.97
CA GLY A 155 -8.02 -11.72 -10.12
C GLY A 155 -8.39 -11.18 -8.73
N GLY A 156 -9.11 -12.00 -7.96
CA GLY A 156 -9.56 -11.70 -6.60
C GLY A 156 -10.61 -10.60 -6.49
N ILE A 157 -10.77 -10.07 -5.28
CA ILE A 157 -11.76 -9.04 -4.95
C ILE A 157 -11.08 -7.92 -4.17
N MET A 158 -11.46 -6.69 -4.47
CA MET A 158 -11.06 -5.50 -3.75
C MET A 158 -12.31 -4.77 -3.31
N TRP A 159 -12.30 -4.29 -2.09
CA TRP A 159 -13.28 -3.39 -1.52
C TRP A 159 -12.57 -2.09 -1.16
N ALA A 160 -13.35 -1.03 -0.98
CA ALA A 160 -12.84 0.22 -0.46
C ALA A 160 -13.90 0.85 0.43
N ILE A 161 -13.45 1.55 1.47
CA ILE A 161 -14.27 2.41 2.33
C ILE A 161 -13.77 3.85 2.23
N GLY A 162 -14.61 4.81 2.63
CA GLY A 162 -14.31 6.22 2.55
C GLY A 162 -14.65 6.84 1.19
N TRP A 163 -13.84 7.83 0.80
CA TRP A 163 -14.16 8.76 -0.26
C TRP A 163 -13.44 8.44 -1.57
N ARG A 164 -14.15 8.57 -2.69
CA ARG A 164 -13.64 8.39 -4.04
C ARG A 164 -13.77 9.67 -4.85
N LYS A 165 -12.91 9.82 -5.85
CA LYS A 165 -13.14 10.79 -6.92
C LYS A 165 -14.54 10.56 -7.49
N ALA A 166 -15.30 11.63 -7.70
CA ALA A 166 -16.60 11.52 -8.32
C ALA A 166 -16.49 10.93 -9.73
N TYR A 167 -17.40 9.99 -10.03
CA TYR A 167 -17.51 9.35 -11.35
C TYR A 167 -18.83 9.67 -12.05
N GLU A 168 -19.75 10.31 -11.32
CA GLU A 168 -21.10 10.65 -11.78
C GLU A 168 -21.17 12.15 -12.09
N GLY A 169 -21.88 12.52 -13.16
CA GLY A 169 -22.07 13.92 -13.51
C GLY A 169 -22.76 14.65 -12.36
N LEU A 170 -22.22 15.80 -11.95
CA LEU A 170 -22.67 16.63 -10.83
C LEU A 170 -22.25 16.17 -9.42
N GLU A 171 -21.62 14.99 -9.25
CA GLU A 171 -20.96 14.66 -7.98
C GLU A 171 -19.58 15.37 -7.92
N ILE A 172 -19.29 16.07 -6.82
CA ILE A 172 -17.95 16.64 -6.56
C ILE A 172 -17.05 15.58 -5.89
N LEU A 173 -17.64 14.82 -4.96
CA LEU A 173 -17.01 13.70 -4.25
C LEU A 173 -18.00 12.54 -4.15
N GLY A 174 -17.53 11.33 -4.42
CA GLY A 174 -18.30 10.11 -4.21
C GLY A 174 -17.86 9.40 -2.93
N GLN A 175 -18.68 8.49 -2.43
CA GLN A 175 -18.33 7.62 -1.31
C GLN A 175 -18.48 6.15 -1.73
N TYR A 176 -17.64 5.27 -1.20
CA TYR A 176 -17.81 3.83 -1.38
C TYR A 176 -18.93 3.33 -0.47
N ARG A 177 -20.11 3.10 -1.05
CA ARG A 177 -21.29 2.62 -0.32
C ARG A 177 -22.25 1.84 -1.20
N ASN A 178 -22.95 0.89 -0.59
CA ASN A 178 -24.12 0.22 -1.14
C ASN A 178 -25.38 0.84 -0.52
N LYS A 179 -25.90 1.89 -1.18
CA LYS A 179 -27.08 2.64 -0.70
C LYS A 179 -28.28 1.75 -0.42
N GLN A 180 -28.46 0.67 -1.19
CA GLN A 180 -29.57 -0.26 -1.02
C GLN A 180 -29.41 -1.13 0.22
N ALA A 181 -28.21 -1.67 0.47
CA ALA A 181 -27.93 -2.45 1.67
C ALA A 181 -28.06 -1.60 2.94
N ILE A 182 -27.53 -0.37 2.92
CA ILE A 182 -27.65 0.59 4.02
C ILE A 182 -29.13 0.89 4.31
N LYS A 183 -29.94 1.20 3.28
CA LYS A 183 -31.37 1.47 3.47
C LYS A 183 -32.12 0.27 4.08
N LYS A 184 -31.71 -0.95 3.76
CA LYS A 184 -32.34 -2.18 4.28
C LYS A 184 -31.98 -2.44 5.75
N ASN A 185 -30.80 -2.00 6.19
CA ASN A 185 -30.26 -2.30 7.52
C ASN A 185 -29.51 -1.10 8.11
N LEU A 186 -30.24 0.01 8.29
CA LEU A 186 -29.66 1.30 8.68
C LEU A 186 -29.00 1.24 10.06
N ALA A 187 -29.70 0.73 11.06
CA ALA A 187 -29.19 0.65 12.44
C ALA A 187 -27.89 -0.17 12.54
N CYS A 188 -27.77 -1.29 11.82
CA CYS A 188 -26.51 -2.03 11.79
C CYS A 188 -25.39 -1.29 11.05
N ASN A 189 -25.72 -0.49 10.03
CA ASN A 189 -24.71 0.33 9.36
C ASN A 189 -24.21 1.45 10.27
N GLU A 190 -25.10 2.16 10.96
CA GLU A 190 -24.76 3.22 11.90
C GLU A 190 -23.88 2.68 13.04
N ALA A 191 -24.32 1.60 13.70
CA ALA A 191 -23.54 0.95 14.75
C ALA A 191 -22.15 0.47 14.26
N LEU A 192 -22.04 0.03 13.00
CA LEU A 192 -20.75 -0.33 12.43
C LEU A 192 -19.88 0.90 12.12
N MET A 193 -20.45 2.02 11.69
CA MET A 193 -19.67 3.21 11.33
C MET A 193 -19.18 4.00 12.55
N GLU A 194 -19.79 3.82 13.72
CA GLU A 194 -19.24 4.29 15.01
C GLU A 194 -17.80 3.79 15.25
N ASP A 195 -17.48 2.59 14.75
CA ASP A 195 -16.15 1.97 14.86
C ASP A 195 -15.11 2.53 13.87
N SER A 196 -15.53 3.34 12.89
CA SER A 196 -14.65 3.83 11.82
C SER A 196 -13.53 4.73 12.34
N ALA A 197 -13.80 5.55 13.35
CA ALA A 197 -12.80 6.42 13.99
C ALA A 197 -11.68 5.59 14.65
N ARG A 198 -12.07 4.53 15.37
CA ARG A 198 -11.12 3.58 15.98
C ARG A 198 -10.30 2.83 14.92
N ALA A 199 -10.90 2.48 13.77
CA ALA A 199 -10.17 1.87 12.67
C ALA A 199 -9.10 2.83 12.10
N GLY A 200 -9.43 4.12 12.01
CA GLY A 200 -8.50 5.19 11.64
C GLY A 200 -7.34 5.32 12.63
N GLU A 201 -7.64 5.33 13.93
CA GLU A 201 -6.65 5.37 15.00
C GLU A 201 -5.69 4.18 14.97
N VAL A 202 -6.20 2.96 14.81
CA VAL A 202 -5.36 1.75 14.71
C VAL A 202 -4.38 1.88 13.55
N LEU A 203 -4.86 2.26 12.37
CA LEU A 203 -4.00 2.43 11.19
C LEU A 203 -2.98 3.54 11.40
N TRP A 204 -3.40 4.68 11.97
CA TRP A 204 -2.51 5.77 12.32
C TRP A 204 -1.38 5.29 13.24
N ASN A 205 -1.71 4.61 14.34
CA ASN A 205 -0.72 4.15 15.31
C ASN A 205 0.33 3.20 14.71
N PHE A 206 -0.10 2.25 13.87
CA PHE A 206 0.84 1.34 13.20
C PHE A 206 1.77 2.07 12.23
N PHE A 207 1.23 2.97 11.41
CA PHE A 207 2.03 3.63 10.38
C PHE A 207 2.78 4.85 10.89
N HIS A 208 2.32 5.54 11.94
CA HIS A 208 3.04 6.63 12.60
C HIS A 208 4.32 6.10 13.24
N GLY A 209 4.24 4.96 13.95
CA GLY A 209 5.42 4.28 14.48
C GLY A 209 6.42 3.78 13.42
N PHE A 210 5.98 3.66 12.16
CA PHE A 210 6.80 3.18 11.03
C PHE A 210 7.30 4.31 10.11
N GLY A 211 6.54 5.40 10.01
CA GLY A 211 6.63 6.43 8.98
C GLY A 211 5.99 7.75 9.39
N ASN A 212 6.27 8.20 10.62
CA ASN A 212 5.69 9.41 11.23
C ASN A 212 5.71 10.63 10.30
N VAL A 213 6.86 10.93 9.68
CA VAL A 213 7.00 12.11 8.81
C VAL A 213 6.12 12.00 7.56
N ALA A 214 6.02 10.79 6.96
CA ALA A 214 5.14 10.56 5.82
C ALA A 214 3.66 10.75 6.20
N ILE A 215 3.24 10.17 7.32
CA ILE A 215 1.86 10.26 7.79
C ILE A 215 1.47 11.70 8.14
N GLU A 216 2.32 12.42 8.86
CA GLU A 216 2.06 13.80 9.25
C GLU A 216 1.99 14.73 8.04
N LYS A 217 2.85 14.51 7.04
CA LYS A 217 2.79 15.24 5.77
C LYS A 217 1.50 14.96 5.00
N ASN A 218 1.08 13.70 4.93
CA ASN A 218 -0.19 13.34 4.29
C ASN A 218 -1.39 13.95 5.03
N LYS A 219 -1.39 13.92 6.37
CA LYS A 219 -2.40 14.59 7.18
C LYS A 219 -2.44 16.09 6.92
N ALA A 220 -1.30 16.77 7.00
CA ALA A 220 -1.21 18.20 6.76
C ALA A 220 -1.69 18.59 5.34
N HIS A 221 -1.39 17.75 4.34
CA HIS A 221 -1.91 17.91 2.98
C HIS A 221 -3.44 17.80 2.95
N MET A 222 -3.99 16.75 3.54
CA MET A 222 -5.43 16.55 3.59
C MET A 222 -6.15 17.69 4.32
N ASP A 223 -5.60 18.13 5.46
CA ASP A 223 -6.16 19.23 6.25
C ASP A 223 -6.11 20.55 5.46
N ARG A 224 -4.99 20.84 4.78
CA ARG A 224 -4.83 22.04 3.93
C ARG A 224 -5.87 22.12 2.81
N PHE A 225 -6.23 20.98 2.22
CA PHE A 225 -7.15 20.91 1.09
C PHE A 225 -8.57 20.47 1.48
N GLY A 226 -8.87 20.35 2.78
CA GLY A 226 -10.19 19.91 3.26
C GLY A 226 -10.58 18.52 2.78
N ILE A 227 -9.60 17.64 2.53
CA ILE A 227 -9.86 16.28 2.06
C ILE A 227 -10.44 15.47 3.23
N PRO A 228 -11.59 14.80 3.05
CA PRO A 228 -12.17 13.98 4.10
C PRO A 228 -11.35 12.72 4.33
N LEU A 229 -11.39 12.23 5.56
CA LEU A 229 -10.84 10.96 6.00
C LEU A 229 -11.75 9.83 5.58
N PHE A 230 -11.21 8.63 5.44
CA PHE A 230 -12.05 7.48 5.12
C PHE A 230 -13.10 7.16 6.20
N ALA A 231 -12.86 7.60 7.44
CA ALA A 231 -13.74 7.46 8.59
C ALA A 231 -14.77 8.61 8.70
N ASP A 232 -14.63 9.67 7.90
CA ASP A 232 -15.58 10.78 7.97
C ASP A 232 -16.89 10.39 7.30
N GLU A 233 -18.00 10.67 7.98
CA GLU A 233 -19.35 10.45 7.45
C GLU A 233 -19.86 11.64 6.61
N ASN A 234 -19.38 12.85 6.91
CA ASN A 234 -19.90 14.11 6.35
C ASN A 234 -18.80 14.97 5.69
N VAL A 235 -19.19 15.70 4.64
CA VAL A 235 -18.39 16.73 3.97
C VAL A 235 -19.27 17.96 3.73
N PRO A 236 -18.81 19.19 4.05
CA PRO A 236 -17.53 19.52 4.68
C PRO A 236 -17.49 19.11 6.16
N LYS A 237 -16.27 18.83 6.67
CA LYS A 237 -16.03 18.53 8.09
C LYS A 237 -16.56 19.67 8.96
N LYS A 238 -17.29 19.37 10.03
CA LYS A 238 -17.49 20.32 11.12
C LYS A 238 -16.21 20.42 11.95
N ALA A 239 -16.04 21.51 12.70
CA ALA A 239 -14.87 21.66 13.59
C ALA A 239 -14.77 20.53 14.62
N GLU A 240 -15.92 19.97 15.01
CA GLU A 240 -16.08 18.85 15.93
C GLU A 240 -15.69 17.49 15.30
N ASP A 241 -15.65 17.40 13.97
CA ASP A 241 -15.34 16.17 13.22
C ASP A 241 -13.81 16.00 12.98
N GLN A 242 -12.97 16.84 13.61
CA GLN A 242 -11.52 16.79 13.42
C GLN A 242 -10.89 15.61 14.16
N SER A 243 -10.78 14.46 13.49
CA SER A 243 -9.99 13.35 13.99
C SER A 243 -8.47 13.65 13.90
N PRO A 244 -7.70 13.42 14.98
CA PRO A 244 -6.25 13.55 14.94
C PRO A 244 -5.58 12.48 14.06
N TYR A 245 -6.30 11.40 13.73
CA TYR A 245 -5.76 10.19 13.11
C TYR A 245 -5.94 10.13 11.58
N GLY A 246 -6.23 11.26 10.96
CA GLY A 246 -6.58 11.35 9.55
C GLY A 246 -5.40 11.51 8.59
N PHE A 247 -5.03 10.44 7.87
CA PHE A 247 -3.94 10.48 6.87
C PHE A 247 -4.30 9.86 5.51
N ALA A 248 -5.52 9.35 5.35
CA ALA A 248 -6.01 8.76 4.10
C ALA A 248 -7.50 9.03 3.90
N SER A 249 -7.90 9.33 2.65
CA SER A 249 -9.29 9.59 2.29
C SER A 249 -10.09 8.34 1.94
N ASN A 250 -9.40 7.28 1.56
CA ASN A 250 -9.97 5.95 1.40
C ASN A 250 -9.00 4.88 1.88
N LEU A 251 -9.59 3.73 2.17
CA LEU A 251 -8.86 2.51 2.48
C LEU A 251 -9.34 1.42 1.54
N ALA A 252 -8.45 0.93 0.69
CA ALA A 252 -8.71 -0.22 -0.16
C ALA A 252 -8.13 -1.48 0.48
N TYR A 253 -8.91 -2.56 0.48
CA TYR A 253 -8.47 -3.85 1.00
C TYR A 253 -8.91 -4.97 0.06
N SER A 254 -8.09 -6.02 -0.01
CA SER A 254 -8.24 -7.04 -1.03
C SER A 254 -8.15 -8.44 -0.44
N SER A 255 -8.82 -9.39 -1.08
CA SER A 255 -8.76 -10.80 -0.70
C SER A 255 -9.06 -11.73 -1.89
N ASN A 256 -9.07 -13.03 -1.64
CA ASN A 256 -9.35 -14.08 -2.63
C ASN A 256 -8.35 -14.11 -3.79
N GLY A 257 -7.05 -13.97 -3.49
CA GLY A 257 -5.98 -14.03 -4.50
C GLY A 257 -6.00 -12.82 -5.43
N PHE A 258 -6.10 -11.62 -4.85
CA PHE A 258 -6.11 -10.38 -5.61
C PHE A 258 -4.75 -10.11 -6.26
N TYR A 259 -4.76 -9.73 -7.53
CA TYR A 259 -3.59 -9.21 -8.24
C TYR A 259 -4.05 -8.34 -9.42
N ASN A 260 -3.22 -7.35 -9.75
CA ASN A 260 -3.48 -6.35 -10.78
C ASN A 260 -2.44 -6.41 -11.89
N HIS A 261 -2.76 -5.78 -13.02
CA HIS A 261 -1.72 -5.37 -13.96
C HIS A 261 -0.80 -4.35 -13.30
N GLN A 262 0.48 -4.33 -13.67
CA GLN A 262 1.42 -3.31 -13.20
C GLN A 262 0.84 -1.91 -13.49
N PRO A 263 0.60 -1.08 -12.47
CA PRO A 263 0.19 0.30 -12.68
C PRO A 263 1.27 1.04 -13.47
N LYS A 264 0.86 1.83 -14.46
CA LYS A 264 1.69 2.91 -14.99
C LYS A 264 1.06 4.20 -14.49
N ASP A 265 1.67 4.79 -13.46
CA ASP A 265 1.30 6.14 -13.08
C ASP A 265 1.91 7.09 -14.11
N ASN A 266 1.02 7.78 -14.84
CA ASN A 266 1.38 8.74 -15.87
C ASN A 266 1.29 10.19 -15.33
N GLY A 267 1.30 10.38 -14.01
CA GLY A 267 1.00 11.65 -13.34
C GLY A 267 2.23 12.29 -12.68
N ASN A 268 2.38 13.60 -12.89
CA ASN A 268 3.54 14.44 -12.55
C ASN A 268 3.49 15.08 -11.15
N GLU A 269 2.78 14.53 -10.18
CA GLU A 269 2.74 15.14 -8.83
C GLU A 269 3.75 14.45 -7.92
N SER A 270 4.98 14.96 -7.95
CA SER A 270 6.14 14.44 -7.23
C SER A 270 6.15 14.75 -5.73
N GLU A 271 5.15 15.46 -5.22
CA GLU A 271 5.28 16.07 -3.90
C GLU A 271 4.70 15.22 -2.76
N LEU A 272 3.55 14.55 -2.88
CA LEU A 272 2.86 14.02 -1.69
C LEU A 272 1.94 12.79 -1.91
N CYS A 273 2.42 11.72 -2.55
CA CYS A 273 1.66 10.48 -2.64
C CYS A 273 2.50 9.27 -2.21
N LEU A 274 2.88 9.20 -0.93
CA LEU A 274 3.30 7.92 -0.37
C LEU A 274 2.06 7.05 -0.18
N ALA A 275 2.12 5.83 -0.71
CA ALA A 275 1.16 4.79 -0.50
C ALA A 275 1.56 3.96 0.72
N PHE A 276 0.55 3.59 1.50
CA PHE A 276 0.69 2.78 2.70
C PHE A 276 0.02 1.44 2.45
N ALA A 277 0.70 0.35 2.78
CA ALA A 277 0.12 -0.98 2.71
C ALA A 277 0.44 -1.77 3.98
N MET A 278 -0.57 -2.47 4.47
CA MET A 278 -0.48 -3.41 5.58
C MET A 278 -0.95 -4.77 5.06
N VAL A 279 -0.13 -5.79 5.25
CA VAL A 279 -0.44 -7.17 4.84
C VAL A 279 -0.38 -8.05 6.07
N LEU A 280 -1.48 -8.75 6.35
CA LEU A 280 -1.66 -9.55 7.54
C LEU A 280 -2.57 -10.75 7.26
N PRO A 281 -2.45 -11.82 8.05
CA PRO A 281 -3.31 -12.99 7.93
C PRO A 281 -4.70 -12.78 8.55
N ASN A 282 -5.78 -13.10 7.83
CA ASN A 282 -7.14 -13.05 8.36
C ASN A 282 -8.02 -14.22 7.89
N SER A 283 -9.06 -14.51 8.69
CA SER A 283 -10.05 -15.53 8.38
C SER A 283 -10.94 -15.06 7.22
N LYS A 284 -11.01 -15.87 6.16
CA LYS A 284 -11.93 -15.61 5.05
C LYS A 284 -13.41 -15.63 5.49
N LYS A 285 -13.73 -16.46 6.49
CA LYS A 285 -15.11 -16.68 6.96
C LYS A 285 -15.57 -15.60 7.92
N THR A 286 -14.73 -15.26 8.90
CA THR A 286 -15.12 -14.40 10.03
C THR A 286 -14.49 -13.00 9.96
N GLY A 287 -13.40 -12.84 9.21
CA GLY A 287 -12.63 -11.59 9.20
C GLY A 287 -11.62 -11.45 10.33
N GLU A 288 -11.69 -12.31 11.34
CA GLU A 288 -10.79 -12.29 12.50
C GLU A 288 -9.32 -12.39 12.08
N PHE A 289 -8.44 -11.78 12.87
CA PHE A 289 -7.01 -11.88 12.70
C PHE A 289 -6.55 -13.31 13.00
N ALA A 290 -6.08 -14.02 11.98
CA ALA A 290 -5.95 -15.48 12.01
C ALA A 290 -4.58 -15.95 11.52
N PRO A 291 -3.51 -15.77 12.31
CA PRO A 291 -2.17 -16.25 11.95
C PRO A 291 -2.07 -17.78 11.97
N LYS A 292 -2.85 -18.46 12.81
CA LYS A 292 -2.95 -19.92 12.84
C LYS A 292 -3.78 -20.43 11.66
N GLY A 293 -3.30 -21.46 10.97
CA GLY A 293 -4.02 -22.05 9.84
C GLY A 293 -3.90 -21.25 8.54
N TYR A 294 -2.86 -20.43 8.40
CA TYR A 294 -2.57 -19.68 7.17
C TYR A 294 -2.30 -20.62 5.99
N LYS A 295 -3.12 -20.49 4.94
CA LYS A 295 -3.08 -21.33 3.72
C LYS A 295 -2.75 -20.53 2.45
N VAL A 296 -2.21 -19.32 2.60
CA VAL A 296 -1.84 -18.51 1.43
C VAL A 296 -0.46 -18.95 0.95
N HIS A 297 -0.42 -19.39 -0.31
CA HIS A 297 0.81 -19.70 -1.01
C HIS A 297 1.06 -18.65 -2.10
N ASN A 298 2.31 -18.22 -2.23
CA ASN A 298 2.69 -17.13 -3.13
C ASN A 298 1.97 -15.81 -2.78
N GLY A 299 1.90 -14.86 -3.71
CA GLY A 299 1.24 -13.57 -3.48
C GLY A 299 2.22 -12.48 -3.01
N GLN A 300 3.42 -12.47 -3.57
CA GLN A 300 4.41 -11.44 -3.27
C GLN A 300 3.91 -10.06 -3.67
N PHE A 301 4.26 -9.05 -2.88
CA PHE A 301 4.21 -7.66 -3.31
C PHE A 301 5.50 -7.34 -4.05
N ILE A 302 5.38 -6.92 -5.31
CA ILE A 302 6.52 -6.87 -6.23
C ILE A 302 6.82 -5.41 -6.59
N PHE A 303 8.04 -4.98 -6.26
CA PHE A 303 8.63 -3.77 -6.82
C PHE A 303 9.41 -4.15 -8.08
N CYS A 304 8.69 -4.27 -9.21
CA CYS A 304 9.24 -4.79 -10.47
C CYS A 304 10.52 -4.06 -10.88
N ASP A 305 10.48 -2.73 -10.88
CA ASP A 305 11.53 -1.92 -11.51
C ASP A 305 12.84 -1.86 -10.69
N ILE A 306 12.84 -2.46 -9.50
CA ILE A 306 14.03 -2.58 -8.64
C ILE A 306 14.34 -4.02 -8.27
N GLN A 307 13.62 -4.99 -8.85
CA GLN A 307 13.82 -6.43 -8.63
C GLN A 307 13.75 -6.84 -7.17
N ILE A 308 12.76 -6.32 -6.43
CA ILE A 308 12.50 -6.68 -5.03
C ILE A 308 11.10 -7.26 -4.92
N ALA A 309 10.97 -8.34 -4.15
CA ALA A 309 9.68 -8.97 -3.84
C ALA A 309 9.55 -9.18 -2.34
N SER A 310 8.47 -8.67 -1.75
CA SER A 310 8.11 -8.87 -0.35
C SER A 310 7.17 -10.07 -0.24
N ASN A 311 7.60 -11.08 0.51
CA ASN A 311 6.81 -12.25 0.87
C ASN A 311 6.14 -12.01 2.22
N PHE A 312 5.09 -12.77 2.53
CA PHE A 312 4.27 -12.57 3.72
C PHE A 312 4.16 -13.86 4.51
N PRO A 313 5.12 -14.13 5.42
CA PRO A 313 5.05 -15.30 6.26
C PRO A 313 3.96 -15.12 7.34
N PRO A 314 3.31 -16.22 7.75
CA PRO A 314 2.11 -16.20 8.58
C PRO A 314 2.30 -15.67 10.01
N ASP A 315 3.55 -15.63 10.47
CA ASP A 315 3.98 -15.23 11.81
C ASP A 315 4.31 -13.74 11.90
N SER A 316 3.99 -12.95 10.85
CA SER A 316 4.29 -11.52 10.81
C SER A 316 3.16 -10.69 10.21
N VAL A 317 3.10 -9.43 10.64
CA VAL A 317 2.37 -8.37 9.94
C VAL A 317 3.39 -7.54 9.17
N CYS A 318 3.13 -7.31 7.89
CA CYS A 318 4.03 -6.55 7.03
C CYS A 318 3.48 -5.15 6.75
N LEU A 319 4.25 -4.12 7.09
CA LEU A 319 4.00 -2.73 6.78
C LEU A 319 4.89 -2.29 5.63
N ILE A 320 4.33 -1.51 4.70
CA ILE A 320 5.03 -0.99 3.53
C ILE A 320 4.64 0.48 3.33
N ILE A 321 5.64 1.33 3.11
CA ILE A 321 5.49 2.72 2.64
C ILE A 321 6.25 2.83 1.33
N PHE A 322 5.63 3.32 0.25
CA PHE A 322 6.23 3.36 -1.08
C PHE A 322 5.62 4.42 -2.00
#